data_AF-A0A6P2FZ38-F1
#
_entry.id   AF-A0A6P2FZ38-F1
#
_cell.length_a   1.000
_cell.length_b   1.000
_cell.length_c   1.000
_cell.angle_alpha   90.00
_cell.angle_beta   90.00
_cell.angle_gamma   90.00
#
_symmetry.space_group_name_H-M   'P 1'
#
loop_
_entity.id
_entity.type
_entity.pdbx_description
1 polymer ?
#
loop_
_entity_poly.entity_id
_entity_poly.type
_entity_poly.pdbx_seq_one_letter_code
_entity_poly.pdbx_strand_id
1 'polypeptide(L)'
;MRYRIIILLLATTAALAACEKSQDEKNADTAAAINQAIAKSQTAAAQADPWAAAAMLMRETRAALQANDGCMFGACTRSPTLLRAEEAHWKLVQAALDKAQPAALATIFGTDAIPSKPVLAEAAAHEIPSQLVAKWAGSLLTLADGSGGANAQERALLVAAGNILEVGRYVQRDTYRATGFYARAWLAGDTKAAGDAARSYFDVGDLRNAYLWAIRCTNECDLRSLRRTRVTPLDLDSLQRGLTPLAAAQAQKAAADRSVVELEISDLEAVQVEANAAKAGP
;
A
#
# COMPACT_ATOMS: atom_id res chain seq x y z
N MET A 1 -11.55 52.35 -42.75
CA MET A 1 -11.23 50.92 -42.48
C MET A 1 -10.01 50.70 -41.56
N ARG A 2 -9.01 51.60 -41.48
CA ARG A 2 -7.79 51.39 -40.66
C ARG A 2 -7.97 51.49 -39.13
N TYR A 3 -9.00 52.18 -38.62
CA TYR A 3 -9.22 52.35 -37.17
C TYR A 3 -9.93 51.17 -36.48
N ARG A 4 -10.68 50.33 -37.21
CA ARG A 4 -11.40 49.17 -36.62
C ARG A 4 -10.47 47.99 -36.30
N ILE A 5 -9.36 47.84 -37.03
CA ILE A 5 -8.39 46.76 -36.80
C ILE A 5 -7.54 47.04 -35.55
N ILE A 6 -7.20 48.31 -35.28
CA ILE A 6 -6.38 48.71 -34.12
C ILE A 6 -7.16 48.52 -32.80
N ILE A 7 -8.46 48.80 -32.78
CA ILE A 7 -9.31 48.64 -31.59
C ILE A 7 -9.51 47.16 -31.24
N LEU A 8 -9.63 46.28 -32.23
CA LEU A 8 -9.72 44.82 -32.03
C LEU A 8 -8.41 44.19 -31.52
N LEU A 9 -7.25 44.71 -31.94
CA LEU A 9 -5.94 44.29 -31.43
C LEU A 9 -5.68 44.77 -29.99
N LEU A 10 -6.11 45.98 -29.61
CA LEU A 10 -5.95 46.48 -28.24
C LEU A 10 -6.88 45.78 -27.24
N ALA A 11 -8.09 45.42 -27.64
CA ALA A 11 -9.05 44.70 -26.79
C ALA A 11 -8.60 43.25 -26.52
N THR A 12 -7.94 42.60 -27.48
CA THR A 12 -7.40 41.24 -27.30
C THR A 12 -6.16 41.23 -26.41
N THR A 13 -5.26 42.22 -26.51
CA THR A 13 -4.10 42.32 -25.61
C THR A 13 -4.48 42.65 -24.17
N ALA A 14 -5.52 43.47 -23.95
CA ALA A 14 -5.99 43.80 -22.60
C ALA A 14 -6.72 42.62 -21.92
N ALA A 15 -7.46 41.82 -22.69
CA ALA A 15 -8.10 40.59 -22.17
C ALA A 15 -7.07 39.52 -21.80
N LEU A 16 -5.98 39.37 -22.58
CA LEU A 16 -4.87 38.48 -22.25
C LEU A 16 -4.13 38.91 -20.97
N ALA A 17 -3.80 40.20 -20.84
CA ALA A 17 -3.13 40.73 -19.65
C ALA A 17 -3.99 40.67 -18.36
N ALA A 18 -5.31 40.81 -18.48
CA ALA A 18 -6.24 40.68 -17.35
C ALA A 18 -6.41 39.21 -16.91
N CYS A 19 -6.39 38.26 -17.84
CA CYS A 19 -6.39 36.83 -17.53
C CYS A 19 -5.08 36.38 -16.87
N GLU A 20 -3.94 36.91 -17.33
CA GLU A 20 -2.61 36.61 -16.76
C GLU A 20 -2.48 37.14 -15.32
N LYS A 21 -2.94 38.38 -15.07
CA LYS A 21 -2.99 38.96 -13.72
C LYS A 21 -3.90 38.19 -12.75
N SER A 22 -5.03 37.66 -13.24
CA SER A 22 -5.93 36.82 -12.43
C SER A 22 -5.31 35.48 -12.06
N GLN A 23 -4.39 34.95 -12.88
CA GLN A 23 -3.72 33.68 -12.61
C GLN A 23 -2.59 33.85 -11.59
N ASP A 24 -1.82 34.93 -11.67
CA ASP A 24 -0.73 35.22 -10.73
C ASP A 24 -1.22 35.46 -9.31
N GLU A 25 -2.35 36.17 -9.14
CA GLU A 25 -2.99 36.38 -7.84
C GLU A 25 -3.46 35.03 -7.22
N LYS A 26 -4.10 34.17 -8.03
CA LYS A 26 -4.50 32.82 -7.59
C LYS A 26 -3.31 31.93 -7.22
N ASN A 27 -2.20 32.05 -7.95
CA ASN A 27 -0.97 31.33 -7.65
C ASN A 27 -0.35 31.80 -6.32
N ALA A 28 -0.35 33.11 -6.05
CA ALA A 28 0.14 33.69 -4.81
C ALA A 28 -0.71 33.26 -3.59
N ASP A 29 -2.03 33.27 -3.72
CA ASP A 29 -2.96 32.82 -2.67
C ASP A 29 -2.79 31.34 -2.36
N THR A 30 -2.62 30.51 -3.40
CA THR A 30 -2.30 29.08 -3.24
C THR A 30 -1.00 28.89 -2.47
N ALA A 31 0.05 29.62 -2.83
CA ALA A 31 1.35 29.53 -2.15
C ALA A 31 1.25 29.98 -0.68
N ALA A 32 0.51 31.05 -0.39
CA ALA A 32 0.28 31.52 0.97
C ALA A 32 -0.46 30.46 1.82
N ALA A 33 -1.51 29.86 1.27
CA ALA A 33 -2.26 28.80 1.94
C ALA A 33 -1.39 27.57 2.24
N ILE A 34 -0.55 27.14 1.29
CA ILE A 34 0.38 26.02 1.50
C ILE A 34 1.43 26.37 2.57
N ASN A 35 2.02 27.57 2.53
CA ASN A 35 2.97 28.00 3.56
C ASN A 35 2.33 28.01 4.96
N GLN A 36 1.07 28.44 5.05
CA GLN A 36 0.31 28.40 6.30
C GLN A 36 0.09 26.96 6.77
N ALA A 37 -0.26 26.04 5.87
CA ALA A 37 -0.41 24.62 6.18
C ALA A 37 0.89 23.98 6.71
N ILE A 38 2.04 24.35 6.13
CA ILE A 38 3.36 23.92 6.62
C ILE A 38 3.60 24.41 8.05
N ALA A 39 3.37 25.70 8.33
CA ALA A 39 3.59 26.25 9.66
C ALA A 39 2.66 25.62 10.72
N LYS A 40 1.39 25.39 10.36
CA LYS A 40 0.43 24.69 11.21
C LYS A 40 0.86 23.25 11.49
N SER A 41 1.32 22.51 10.49
CA SER A 41 1.72 21.11 10.67
C SER A 41 2.96 20.96 11.53
N GLN A 42 3.94 21.87 11.43
CA GLN A 42 5.10 21.91 12.31
C GLN A 42 4.69 22.17 13.77
N THR A 43 3.75 23.10 13.98
CA THR A 43 3.23 23.41 15.33
C THR A 43 2.45 22.22 15.91
N ALA A 44 1.59 21.61 15.10
CA ALA A 44 0.83 20.42 15.48
C ALA A 44 1.77 19.24 15.81
N ALA A 45 2.83 19.02 15.02
CA ALA A 45 3.78 17.93 15.28
C ALA A 45 4.61 18.12 16.56
N ALA A 46 4.89 19.37 16.95
CA ALA A 46 5.57 19.67 18.20
C ALA A 46 4.67 19.42 19.43
N GLN A 47 3.36 19.55 19.26
CA GLN A 47 2.36 19.41 20.33
C GLN A 47 1.67 18.03 20.34
N ALA A 48 1.75 17.27 19.23
CA ALA A 48 0.96 16.09 18.98
C ALA A 48 1.69 15.02 18.15
N ASP A 49 0.92 14.07 17.62
CA ASP A 49 1.30 12.95 16.77
C ASP A 49 1.83 13.43 15.38
N PRO A 50 3.10 13.16 15.01
CA PRO A 50 3.66 13.52 13.70
C PRO A 50 2.90 12.95 12.50
N TRP A 51 2.30 11.76 12.62
CA TRP A 51 1.48 11.18 11.55
C TRP A 51 0.18 11.98 11.34
N ALA A 52 -0.46 12.40 12.42
CA ALA A 52 -1.65 13.25 12.34
C ALA A 52 -1.32 14.61 11.69
N ALA A 53 -0.16 15.18 12.02
CA ALA A 53 0.34 16.41 11.40
C ALA A 53 0.65 16.23 9.91
N ALA A 54 1.25 15.10 9.51
CA ALA A 54 1.50 14.77 8.11
C ALA A 54 0.18 14.67 7.31
N ALA A 55 -0.81 13.94 7.85
CA ALA A 55 -2.13 13.80 7.23
C ALA A 55 -2.85 15.15 7.10
N MET A 56 -2.73 16.02 8.10
CA MET A 56 -3.27 17.39 8.04
C MET A 56 -2.60 18.20 6.92
N LEU A 57 -1.27 18.20 6.84
CA LEU A 57 -0.53 18.91 5.80
C LEU A 57 -0.95 18.47 4.39
N MET A 58 -1.09 17.16 4.16
CA MET A 58 -1.58 16.65 2.87
C MET A 58 -3.00 17.14 2.54
N ARG A 59 -3.92 17.11 3.52
CA ARG A 59 -5.30 17.56 3.30
C ARG A 59 -5.36 19.06 2.99
N GLU A 60 -4.68 19.88 3.78
CA GLU A 60 -4.70 21.35 3.60
C GLU A 60 -4.01 21.76 2.29
N THR A 61 -2.90 21.10 1.93
CA THR A 61 -2.23 21.32 0.64
C THR A 61 -3.15 20.95 -0.52
N ARG A 62 -3.84 19.80 -0.45
CA ARG A 62 -4.80 19.39 -1.48
C ARG A 62 -5.96 20.37 -1.60
N ALA A 63 -6.50 20.83 -0.47
CA ALA A 63 -7.58 21.82 -0.45
C ALA A 63 -7.13 23.15 -1.09
N ALA A 64 -5.92 23.62 -0.78
CA ALA A 64 -5.36 24.82 -1.39
C ALA A 64 -5.21 24.70 -2.91
N LEU A 65 -4.80 23.53 -3.40
CA LEU A 65 -4.69 23.26 -4.84
C LEU A 65 -6.05 23.17 -5.54
N GLN A 66 -7.07 22.62 -4.88
CA GLN A 66 -8.43 22.48 -5.42
C GLN A 66 -9.18 23.82 -5.44
N ALA A 67 -8.97 24.69 -4.46
CA ALA A 67 -9.72 25.93 -4.32
C ALA A 67 -9.48 26.93 -5.45
N ASN A 68 -8.37 26.82 -6.18
CA ASN A 68 -7.91 27.87 -7.08
C ASN A 68 -7.92 27.52 -8.58
N ASP A 69 -8.38 26.33 -9.00
CA ASP A 69 -8.46 25.80 -10.39
C ASP A 69 -7.18 25.93 -11.27
N GLY A 70 -6.17 26.69 -10.84
CA GLY A 70 -5.02 27.12 -11.61
C GLY A 70 -3.91 26.09 -11.73
N CYS A 71 -4.05 24.97 -11.01
CA CYS A 71 -3.10 23.87 -11.01
C CYS A 71 -3.55 22.65 -11.83
N MET A 72 -4.63 22.79 -12.62
CA MET A 72 -5.28 21.66 -13.30
C MET A 72 -4.48 21.07 -14.48
N PHE A 73 -3.40 21.71 -14.94
CA PHE A 73 -2.57 21.25 -16.08
C PHE A 73 -1.06 21.24 -15.79
N GLY A 74 -0.63 20.75 -14.62
CA GLY A 74 0.79 20.43 -14.37
C GLY A 74 1.74 21.63 -14.20
N ALA A 75 1.26 22.88 -14.26
CA ALA A 75 2.09 24.06 -14.02
C ALA A 75 2.53 24.21 -12.54
N CYS A 76 1.75 23.65 -11.60
CA CYS A 76 2.08 23.73 -10.19
C CYS A 76 2.97 22.59 -9.68
N THR A 77 3.10 21.47 -10.41
CA THR A 77 3.77 20.25 -9.92
C THR A 77 5.28 20.38 -9.67
N ARG A 78 5.86 21.59 -9.86
CA ARG A 78 7.24 21.93 -9.47
C ARG A 78 7.39 23.34 -8.87
N SER A 79 6.33 23.92 -8.31
CA SER A 79 6.49 25.20 -7.61
C SER A 79 7.39 25.02 -6.37
N PRO A 80 8.29 25.98 -6.04
CA PRO A 80 9.13 25.89 -4.84
C PRO A 80 8.33 25.73 -3.54
N THR A 81 7.07 26.15 -3.53
CA THR A 81 6.19 26.00 -2.37
C THR A 81 5.64 24.59 -2.22
N LEU A 82 5.33 23.91 -3.33
CA LEU A 82 4.92 22.50 -3.26
C LEU A 82 6.07 21.59 -2.84
N LEU A 83 7.28 21.81 -3.40
CA LEU A 83 8.48 21.08 -2.97
C LEU A 83 8.75 21.24 -1.47
N ARG A 84 8.54 22.44 -0.91
CA ARG A 84 8.66 22.67 0.55
C ARG A 84 7.57 21.96 1.34
N ALA A 85 6.34 21.86 0.82
CA ALA A 85 5.25 21.13 1.47
C ALA A 85 5.52 19.62 1.47
N GLU A 86 6.03 19.11 0.36
CA GLU A 86 6.46 17.74 0.17
C GLU A 86 7.63 17.37 1.11
N GLU A 87 8.66 18.21 1.18
CA GLU A 87 9.78 18.03 2.12
C GLU A 87 9.30 18.06 3.58
N ALA A 88 8.43 19.00 3.94
CA ALA A 88 7.85 19.09 5.28
C ALA A 88 7.00 17.86 5.61
N HIS A 89 6.18 17.40 4.66
CA HIS A 89 5.41 16.17 4.80
C HIS A 89 6.31 14.97 5.04
N TRP A 90 7.38 14.83 4.25
CA TRP A 90 8.32 13.73 4.39
C TRP A 90 9.01 13.71 5.77
N LYS A 91 9.47 14.87 6.27
CA LYS A 91 10.04 14.96 7.63
C LYS A 91 9.07 14.50 8.72
N LEU A 92 7.79 14.83 8.58
CA LEU A 92 6.75 14.39 9.50
C LEU A 92 6.49 12.88 9.41
N VAL A 93 6.47 12.32 8.21
CA VAL A 93 6.38 10.86 7.98
C VAL A 93 7.58 10.13 8.59
N GLN A 94 8.79 10.61 8.36
CA GLN A 94 10.00 10.03 8.98
C GLN A 94 9.93 10.07 10.50
N ALA A 95 9.53 11.20 11.09
CA ALA A 95 9.37 11.33 12.54
C ALA A 95 8.31 10.35 13.09
N ALA A 96 7.22 10.12 12.34
CA ALA A 96 6.20 9.14 12.70
C ALA A 96 6.74 7.70 12.66
N LEU A 97 7.50 7.36 11.63
CA LEU A 97 8.14 6.05 11.47
C LEU A 97 9.21 5.80 12.53
N ASP A 98 10.01 6.80 12.86
CA ASP A 98 11.03 6.71 13.92
C ASP A 98 10.41 6.56 15.32
N LYS A 99 9.20 7.10 15.54
CA LYS A 99 8.39 6.86 16.74
C LYS A 99 7.60 5.54 16.68
N ALA A 100 7.80 4.73 15.64
CA ALA A 100 7.08 3.48 15.39
C ALA A 100 5.55 3.63 15.46
N GLN A 101 5.00 4.72 14.93
CA GLN A 101 3.57 4.94 14.98
C GLN A 101 2.82 3.94 14.10
N PRO A 102 1.85 3.18 14.66
CA PRO A 102 1.19 2.09 13.94
C PRO A 102 0.57 2.47 12.59
N ALA A 103 -0.08 3.63 12.49
CA ALA A 103 -0.72 4.07 11.24
C ALA A 103 0.32 4.42 10.17
N ALA A 104 1.43 5.03 10.57
CA ALA A 104 2.51 5.36 9.65
C ALA A 104 3.14 4.09 9.08
N LEU A 105 3.49 3.14 9.94
CA LEU A 105 4.07 1.86 9.54
C LEU A 105 3.10 1.06 8.65
N ALA A 106 1.85 0.90 9.05
CA ALA A 106 0.84 0.19 8.26
C ALA A 106 0.59 0.87 6.91
N THR A 107 0.60 2.19 6.84
CA THR A 107 0.38 2.92 5.57
C THR A 107 1.58 2.80 4.62
N ILE A 108 2.79 2.95 5.16
CA ILE A 108 4.03 2.96 4.37
C ILE A 108 4.38 1.56 3.85
N PHE A 109 4.04 0.51 4.61
CA PHE A 109 4.34 -0.88 4.26
C PHE A 109 3.11 -1.71 3.82
N GLY A 110 1.90 -1.16 3.91
CA GLY A 110 0.65 -1.90 3.67
C GLY A 110 0.24 -2.05 2.21
N THR A 111 0.82 -1.29 1.27
CA THR A 111 0.52 -1.45 -0.16
C THR A 111 1.58 -2.31 -0.85
N ASP A 112 1.17 -3.15 -1.82
CA ASP A 112 2.07 -3.90 -2.72
C ASP A 112 3.05 -3.00 -3.50
N ALA A 113 2.78 -1.69 -3.53
CA ALA A 113 3.75 -0.70 -3.89
C ALA A 113 4.72 -0.47 -2.72
N ILE A 114 6.00 -0.75 -2.97
CA ILE A 114 7.11 0.15 -2.59
C ILE A 114 6.54 1.51 -2.18
N PRO A 115 6.79 2.01 -0.94
CA PRO A 115 5.96 3.02 -0.29
C PRO A 115 5.43 4.02 -1.29
N SER A 116 4.10 4.05 -1.42
CA SER A 116 3.38 4.61 -2.58
C SER A 116 4.13 5.78 -3.23
N LYS A 117 4.29 5.68 -4.56
CA LYS A 117 5.08 6.58 -5.41
C LYS A 117 5.00 8.09 -5.10
N PRO A 118 3.98 8.71 -4.47
CA PRO A 118 4.10 10.11 -4.05
C PRO A 118 5.08 10.34 -2.90
N VAL A 119 5.17 9.42 -1.92
CA VAL A 119 6.07 9.55 -0.76
C VAL A 119 7.51 9.23 -1.13
N LEU A 120 7.72 8.34 -2.12
CA LEU A 120 9.04 7.96 -2.62
C LEU A 120 9.46 8.57 -3.95
N ALA A 121 8.61 9.22 -4.75
CA ALA A 121 9.08 9.89 -5.97
C ALA A 121 9.99 11.07 -5.63
N GLU A 122 9.81 11.69 -4.47
CA GLU A 122 10.71 12.72 -3.96
C GLU A 122 11.77 12.18 -3.00
N ALA A 123 11.48 11.12 -2.23
CA ALA A 123 12.53 10.41 -1.51
C ALA A 123 13.48 9.65 -2.46
N ALA A 124 13.08 9.38 -3.70
CA ALA A 124 13.95 8.88 -4.78
C ALA A 124 14.97 9.94 -5.22
N ALA A 125 14.75 11.23 -4.92
CA ALA A 125 15.81 12.24 -5.02
C ALA A 125 16.76 12.24 -3.80
N HIS A 126 16.41 11.54 -2.72
CA HIS A 126 17.13 11.56 -1.43
C HIS A 126 17.62 10.19 -0.95
N GLU A 127 17.55 9.13 -1.78
CA GLU A 127 17.93 7.74 -1.46
C GLU A 127 17.78 7.40 0.04
N ILE A 128 16.57 7.10 0.50
CA ILE A 128 16.39 6.72 1.92
C ILE A 128 17.36 5.58 2.23
N PRO A 129 18.26 5.74 3.22
CA PRO A 129 19.21 4.70 3.57
C PRO A 129 18.46 3.39 3.86
N SER A 130 18.85 2.32 3.20
CA SER A 130 18.23 0.99 3.35
C SER A 130 18.20 0.54 4.82
N GLN A 131 19.18 0.97 5.61
CA GLN A 131 19.26 0.73 7.05
C GLN A 131 18.11 1.38 7.84
N LEU A 132 17.67 2.59 7.47
CA LEU A 132 16.51 3.23 8.12
C LEU A 132 15.22 2.50 7.77
N VAL A 133 15.06 2.10 6.50
CA VAL A 133 13.89 1.31 6.09
C VAL A 133 13.87 -0.05 6.80
N ALA A 134 15.02 -0.70 6.95
CA ALA A 134 15.15 -1.95 7.70
C ALA A 134 14.80 -1.77 9.19
N LYS A 135 15.24 -0.66 9.82
CA LYS A 135 14.86 -0.30 11.20
C LYS A 135 13.33 -0.18 11.33
N TRP A 136 12.67 0.59 10.45
CA TRP A 136 11.22 0.77 10.50
C TRP A 136 10.47 -0.54 10.21
N ALA A 137 10.96 -1.35 9.27
CA ALA A 137 10.41 -2.68 9.02
C ALA A 137 10.51 -3.59 10.25
N GLY A 138 11.63 -3.55 10.99
CA GLY A 138 11.78 -4.23 12.28
C GLY A 138 10.74 -3.77 13.31
N SER A 139 10.55 -2.45 13.44
CA SER A 139 9.51 -1.90 14.34
C SER A 139 8.10 -2.33 13.96
N LEU A 140 7.78 -2.38 12.66
CA LEU A 140 6.51 -2.93 12.16
C LEU A 140 6.32 -4.38 12.60
N LEU A 141 7.33 -5.24 12.42
CA LEU A 141 7.25 -6.64 12.84
C LEU A 141 7.03 -6.78 14.34
N THR A 142 7.76 -6.03 15.17
CA THR A 142 7.59 -6.05 16.63
C THR A 142 6.18 -5.66 17.06
N LEU A 143 5.59 -4.63 16.44
CA LEU A 143 4.22 -4.24 16.74
C LEU A 143 3.20 -5.27 16.24
N ALA A 144 3.41 -5.85 15.06
CA ALA A 144 2.54 -6.87 14.51
C ALA A 144 2.58 -8.17 15.34
N ASP A 145 3.74 -8.55 15.88
CA ASP A 145 3.88 -9.72 16.77
C ASP A 145 2.90 -9.61 17.96
N GLY A 146 2.78 -8.43 18.56
CA GLY A 146 1.86 -8.15 19.68
C GLY A 146 0.40 -7.84 19.29
N SER A 147 0.07 -7.75 18.00
CA SER A 147 -1.23 -7.23 17.52
C SER A 147 -2.32 -8.30 17.38
N GLY A 148 -3.43 -8.19 18.11
CA GLY A 148 -4.56 -9.11 17.96
C GLY A 148 -5.42 -8.86 16.72
N GLY A 149 -5.26 -7.72 16.04
CA GLY A 149 -6.17 -7.29 14.98
C GLY A 149 -7.46 -6.65 15.50
N ALA A 150 -7.47 -6.16 16.75
CA ALA A 150 -8.68 -5.71 17.45
C ALA A 150 -9.40 -4.56 16.73
N ASN A 151 -8.67 -3.77 15.94
CA ASN A 151 -9.20 -2.65 15.16
C ASN A 151 -8.60 -2.64 13.74
N ALA A 152 -9.11 -1.73 12.89
CA ALA A 152 -8.69 -1.65 11.48
C ALA A 152 -7.19 -1.36 11.30
N GLN A 153 -6.60 -0.57 12.20
CA GLN A 153 -5.18 -0.22 12.15
C GLN A 153 -4.30 -1.42 12.52
N GLU A 154 -4.70 -2.19 13.54
CA GLU A 154 -4.03 -3.43 13.91
C GLU A 154 -4.11 -4.50 12.82
N ARG A 155 -5.24 -4.60 12.11
CA ARG A 155 -5.36 -5.47 10.92
C ARG A 155 -4.44 -5.02 9.79
N ALA A 156 -4.40 -3.72 9.51
CA ALA A 156 -3.50 -3.17 8.50
C ALA A 156 -2.01 -3.38 8.85
N LEU A 157 -1.65 -3.32 10.14
CA LEU A 157 -0.30 -3.67 10.61
C LEU A 157 0.05 -5.13 10.31
N LEU A 158 -0.86 -6.06 10.60
CA LEU A 158 -0.66 -7.49 10.34
C LEU A 158 -0.46 -7.74 8.84
N VAL A 159 -1.31 -7.16 7.97
CA VAL A 159 -1.16 -7.26 6.51
C VAL A 159 0.18 -6.68 6.06
N ALA A 160 0.53 -5.48 6.52
CA ALA A 160 1.81 -4.84 6.18
C ALA A 160 3.02 -5.69 6.62
N ALA A 161 2.97 -6.29 7.81
CA ALA A 161 4.02 -7.17 8.32
C ALA A 161 4.20 -8.42 7.45
N GLY A 162 3.10 -9.04 7.01
CA GLY A 162 3.16 -10.12 6.03
C GLY A 162 3.80 -9.66 4.72
N ASN A 163 3.42 -8.48 4.22
CA ASN A 163 3.89 -7.98 2.92
C ASN A 163 5.41 -7.80 2.90
N ILE A 164 5.99 -7.22 3.96
CA ILE A 164 7.44 -7.01 4.03
C ILE A 164 8.23 -8.32 4.15
N LEU A 165 7.66 -9.33 4.83
CA LEU A 165 8.27 -10.66 4.96
C LEU A 165 8.17 -11.45 3.66
N GLU A 166 7.09 -11.33 2.89
CA GLU A 166 7.01 -11.97 1.56
C GLU A 166 8.01 -11.38 0.57
N VAL A 167 8.17 -10.05 0.59
CA VAL A 167 9.08 -9.37 -0.34
C VAL A 167 10.55 -9.62 0.02
N GLY A 168 10.89 -9.68 1.31
CA GLY A 168 12.25 -10.01 1.75
C GLY A 168 13.34 -8.98 1.41
N ARG A 169 12.96 -7.74 1.07
CA ARG A 169 13.90 -6.69 0.61
C ARG A 169 14.63 -5.98 1.74
N TYR A 170 13.96 -5.76 2.87
CA TYR A 170 14.48 -5.00 4.02
C TYR A 170 14.59 -5.84 5.29
N VAL A 171 13.97 -7.02 5.27
CA VAL A 171 14.00 -8.06 6.29
C VAL A 171 14.17 -9.39 5.57
N GLN A 172 14.67 -10.43 6.25
CA GLN A 172 14.77 -11.75 5.64
C GLN A 172 13.39 -12.25 5.21
N ARG A 173 13.31 -12.84 4.01
CA ARG A 173 12.06 -13.43 3.52
C ARG A 173 11.64 -14.58 4.43
N ASP A 174 10.39 -14.56 4.87
CA ASP A 174 9.80 -15.62 5.71
C ASP A 174 8.31 -15.79 5.39
N THR A 175 8.02 -16.72 4.48
CA THR A 175 6.66 -16.95 3.97
C THR A 175 5.72 -17.51 5.03
N TYR A 176 6.18 -18.42 5.89
CA TYR A 176 5.33 -19.00 6.93
C TYR A 176 4.97 -17.98 8.01
N ARG A 177 5.93 -17.12 8.39
CA ARG A 177 5.61 -16.03 9.31
C ARG A 177 4.69 -14.99 8.65
N ALA A 178 4.86 -14.72 7.36
CA ALA A 178 3.96 -13.85 6.62
C ALA A 178 2.51 -14.39 6.59
N THR A 179 2.33 -15.68 6.27
CA THR A 179 1.02 -16.34 6.29
C THR A 179 0.40 -16.34 7.68
N GLY A 180 1.20 -16.48 8.74
CA GLY A 180 0.76 -16.31 10.13
C GLY A 180 0.15 -14.94 10.42
N PHE A 181 0.76 -13.85 9.91
CA PHE A 181 0.19 -12.51 10.06
C PHE A 181 -1.09 -12.32 9.24
N TYR A 182 -1.12 -12.81 7.99
CA TYR A 182 -2.35 -12.78 7.18
C TYR A 182 -3.48 -13.56 7.82
N ALA A 183 -3.19 -14.72 8.40
CA ALA A 183 -4.17 -15.53 9.11
C ALA A 183 -4.77 -14.77 10.30
N ARG A 184 -3.95 -14.08 11.09
CA ARG A 184 -4.42 -13.22 12.21
C ARG A 184 -5.28 -12.07 11.71
N ALA A 185 -4.88 -11.39 10.62
CA ALA A 185 -5.67 -10.32 10.02
C ALA A 185 -7.04 -10.82 9.55
N TRP A 186 -7.07 -11.99 8.90
CA TRP A 186 -8.30 -12.64 8.45
C TRP A 186 -9.20 -13.09 9.60
N LEU A 187 -8.63 -13.67 10.66
CA LEU A 187 -9.36 -14.01 11.88
C LEU A 187 -10.03 -12.77 12.50
N ALA A 188 -9.32 -11.64 12.46
CA ALA A 188 -9.83 -10.36 12.91
C ALA A 188 -10.83 -9.68 11.94
N GLY A 189 -11.12 -10.28 10.78
CA GLY A 189 -12.16 -9.85 9.84
C GLY A 189 -11.65 -9.20 8.55
N ASP A 190 -10.35 -9.18 8.29
CA ASP A 190 -9.82 -8.74 6.98
C ASP A 190 -9.91 -9.87 5.95
N THR A 191 -10.98 -9.87 5.14
CA THR A 191 -11.20 -10.95 4.15
C THR A 191 -10.17 -10.95 3.03
N LYS A 192 -9.49 -9.82 2.76
CA LYS A 192 -8.47 -9.72 1.70
C LYS A 192 -7.18 -10.42 2.10
N ALA A 193 -6.87 -10.46 3.40
CA ALA A 193 -5.71 -11.16 3.93
C ALA A 193 -5.72 -12.67 3.62
N ALA A 194 -6.89 -13.30 3.44
CA ALA A 194 -6.96 -14.69 2.96
C ALA A 194 -6.38 -14.86 1.56
N GLY A 195 -6.59 -13.89 0.66
CA GLY A 195 -6.00 -13.89 -0.67
C GLY A 195 -4.47 -13.75 -0.62
N ASP A 196 -3.97 -12.90 0.27
CA ASP A 196 -2.53 -12.73 0.49
C ASP A 196 -1.87 -14.01 1.01
N ALA A 197 -2.51 -14.71 1.96
CA ALA A 197 -2.08 -16.03 2.41
C ALA A 197 -2.09 -17.06 1.27
N ALA A 198 -3.17 -17.09 0.47
CA ALA A 198 -3.28 -18.00 -0.67
C ALA A 198 -2.16 -17.80 -1.68
N ARG A 199 -1.84 -16.54 -2.01
CA ARG A 199 -0.72 -16.20 -2.89
C ARG A 199 0.61 -16.66 -2.31
N SER A 200 0.84 -16.41 -1.03
CA SER A 200 2.08 -16.75 -0.34
C SER A 200 2.36 -18.25 -0.39
N TYR A 201 1.37 -19.09 -0.10
CA TYR A 201 1.47 -20.55 -0.24
C TYR A 201 1.66 -21.00 -1.70
N PHE A 202 0.95 -20.37 -2.64
CA PHE A 202 1.10 -20.68 -4.06
C PHE A 202 2.53 -20.42 -4.54
N ASP A 203 3.15 -19.32 -4.10
CA ASP A 203 4.49 -18.93 -4.52
C ASP A 203 5.58 -19.91 -4.04
N VAL A 204 5.36 -20.60 -2.92
CA VAL A 204 6.25 -21.67 -2.42
C VAL A 204 5.85 -23.08 -2.88
N GLY A 205 4.80 -23.20 -3.71
CA GLY A 205 4.35 -24.48 -4.28
C GLY A 205 3.46 -25.31 -3.36
N ASP A 206 3.02 -24.77 -2.22
CA ASP A 206 2.07 -25.43 -1.34
C ASP A 206 0.65 -25.22 -1.85
N LEU A 207 0.26 -26.02 -2.85
CA LEU A 207 -1.03 -25.89 -3.50
C LEU A 207 -2.20 -26.22 -2.56
N ARG A 208 -1.99 -27.02 -1.51
CA ARG A 208 -3.04 -27.40 -0.56
C ARG A 208 -3.43 -26.21 0.30
N ASN A 209 -2.43 -25.58 0.93
CA ASN A 209 -2.68 -24.39 1.72
C ASN A 209 -3.07 -23.19 0.85
N ALA A 210 -2.51 -23.08 -0.36
CA ALA A 210 -2.98 -22.07 -1.32
C ALA A 210 -4.47 -22.23 -1.64
N TYR A 211 -4.94 -23.45 -1.90
CA TYR A 211 -6.35 -23.73 -2.17
C TYR A 211 -7.24 -23.49 -0.95
N LEU A 212 -6.82 -23.95 0.24
CA LEU A 212 -7.51 -23.66 1.51
C LEU A 212 -7.78 -22.16 1.67
N TRP A 213 -6.74 -21.35 1.54
CA TRP A 213 -6.82 -19.90 1.73
C TRP A 213 -7.57 -19.21 0.59
N ALA A 214 -7.46 -19.71 -0.64
CA ALA A 214 -8.21 -19.20 -1.79
C ALA A 214 -9.73 -19.39 -1.62
N ILE A 215 -10.19 -20.48 -1.01
CA ILE A 215 -11.63 -20.68 -0.70
C ILE A 215 -12.13 -19.64 0.31
N ARG A 216 -11.27 -19.26 1.28
CA ARG A 216 -11.60 -18.26 2.32
C ARG A 216 -11.61 -16.83 1.81
N CYS A 217 -10.91 -16.57 0.71
CA CYS A 217 -10.93 -15.32 -0.02
C CYS A 217 -12.29 -15.15 -0.72
N THR A 218 -13.23 -14.51 -0.01
CA THR A 218 -14.61 -14.29 -0.44
C THR A 218 -14.89 -12.80 -0.67
N ASN A 219 -16.02 -12.45 -1.29
CA ASN A 219 -16.47 -11.07 -1.54
C ASN A 219 -15.48 -10.25 -2.40
N GLU A 220 -15.03 -9.08 -1.90
CA GLU A 220 -14.12 -8.13 -2.57
C GLU A 220 -12.69 -8.65 -2.82
N CYS A 221 -12.42 -9.91 -2.47
CA CYS A 221 -11.12 -10.53 -2.63
C CYS A 221 -10.96 -11.04 -4.08
N ASP A 222 -10.37 -10.22 -4.95
CA ASP A 222 -10.07 -10.61 -6.34
C ASP A 222 -8.69 -11.27 -6.42
N LEU A 223 -8.68 -12.62 -6.35
CA LEU A 223 -7.48 -13.45 -6.48
C LEU A 223 -6.65 -13.15 -7.76
N ARG A 224 -7.29 -12.70 -8.84
CA ARG A 224 -6.63 -12.40 -10.11
C ARG A 224 -5.91 -11.05 -10.07
N SER A 225 -6.37 -10.14 -9.22
CA SER A 225 -5.76 -8.83 -8.99
C SER A 225 -4.57 -8.86 -8.04
N LEU A 226 -4.39 -9.94 -7.26
CA LEU A 226 -3.28 -10.15 -6.32
C LEU A 226 -1.98 -10.43 -7.07
N ARG A 227 -1.46 -9.42 -7.79
CA ARG A 227 -0.18 -9.47 -8.48
C ARG A 227 0.94 -9.07 -7.54
N ARG A 228 1.50 -10.05 -6.85
CA ARG A 228 2.82 -9.90 -6.24
C ARG A 228 3.84 -10.61 -7.10
N THR A 229 4.61 -9.84 -7.85
CA THR A 229 5.86 -10.24 -8.53
C THR A 229 5.81 -11.33 -9.62
N ARG A 230 4.80 -12.21 -9.68
CA ARG A 230 4.66 -13.23 -10.74
C ARG A 230 3.45 -13.00 -11.63
N VAL A 231 3.63 -13.36 -12.90
CA VAL A 231 2.67 -13.16 -13.99
C VAL A 231 1.50 -14.15 -13.92
N THR A 232 1.65 -15.27 -13.19
CA THR A 232 0.63 -16.32 -13.12
C THR A 232 -0.58 -15.87 -12.31
N PRO A 233 -1.75 -15.68 -12.94
CA PRO A 233 -2.98 -15.40 -12.22
C PRO A 233 -3.25 -16.52 -11.22
N LEU A 234 -3.70 -16.15 -10.01
CA LEU A 234 -4.22 -17.13 -9.07
C LEU A 234 -5.71 -17.26 -9.32
N ASP A 235 -6.16 -18.46 -9.64
CA ASP A 235 -7.58 -18.77 -9.75
C ASP A 235 -7.88 -20.10 -9.05
N LEU A 236 -9.09 -20.17 -8.50
CA LEU A 236 -9.52 -21.28 -7.65
C LEU A 236 -9.54 -22.61 -8.41
N ASP A 237 -9.94 -22.59 -9.69
CA ASP A 237 -10.06 -23.79 -10.51
C ASP A 237 -8.67 -24.37 -10.84
N SER A 238 -7.69 -23.52 -11.16
CA SER A 238 -6.31 -23.93 -11.39
C SER A 238 -5.68 -24.55 -10.14
N LEU A 239 -5.91 -23.95 -8.96
CA LEU A 239 -5.47 -24.52 -7.69
C LEU A 239 -6.10 -25.90 -7.45
N GLN A 240 -7.41 -26.03 -7.65
CA GLN A 240 -8.11 -27.31 -7.46
C GLN A 240 -7.60 -28.40 -8.42
N ARG A 241 -7.35 -28.07 -9.69
CA ARG A 241 -6.81 -29.03 -10.68
C ARG A 241 -5.41 -29.53 -10.32
N GLY A 242 -4.65 -28.75 -9.56
CA GLY A 242 -3.34 -29.14 -9.06
C GLY A 242 -3.38 -30.10 -7.87
N LEU A 243 -4.56 -30.43 -7.35
CA LEU A 243 -4.75 -31.27 -6.17
C LEU A 243 -5.39 -32.62 -6.50
N THR A 244 -5.14 -33.61 -5.65
CA THR A 244 -5.93 -34.85 -5.65
C THR A 244 -7.36 -34.57 -5.12
N PRO A 245 -8.35 -35.40 -5.48
CA PRO A 245 -9.71 -35.24 -4.93
C PRO A 245 -9.76 -35.25 -3.40
N LEU A 246 -8.93 -36.08 -2.76
CA LEU A 246 -8.84 -36.15 -1.30
C LEU A 246 -8.30 -34.85 -0.70
N ALA A 247 -7.19 -34.33 -1.24
CA ALA A 247 -6.57 -33.09 -0.77
C ALA A 247 -7.50 -31.88 -0.97
N ALA A 248 -8.20 -31.81 -2.11
CA ALA A 248 -9.20 -30.78 -2.36
C ALA A 248 -10.37 -30.86 -1.35
N ALA A 249 -10.89 -32.05 -1.07
CA ALA A 249 -11.97 -32.25 -0.11
C ALA A 249 -11.55 -31.88 1.34
N GLN A 250 -10.31 -32.21 1.73
CA GLN A 250 -9.75 -31.80 3.03
C GLN A 250 -9.65 -30.27 3.14
N ALA A 251 -9.11 -29.61 2.11
CA ALA A 251 -9.00 -28.16 2.09
C ALA A 251 -10.38 -27.48 2.13
N GLN A 252 -11.37 -27.99 1.39
CA GLN A 252 -12.74 -27.48 1.43
C GLN A 252 -13.37 -27.63 2.81
N LYS A 253 -13.19 -28.79 3.46
CA LYS A 253 -13.69 -29.02 4.82
C LYS A 253 -13.02 -28.07 5.82
N ALA A 254 -11.71 -27.91 5.73
CA ALA A 254 -10.95 -27.01 6.61
C ALA A 254 -11.26 -25.53 6.34
N ALA A 255 -11.61 -25.15 5.10
CA ALA A 255 -11.92 -23.77 4.78
C ALA A 255 -13.09 -23.21 5.61
N ALA A 256 -14.06 -24.07 5.95
CA ALA A 256 -15.19 -23.73 6.81
C ALA A 256 -14.82 -23.59 8.30
N ASP A 257 -13.74 -24.22 8.75
CA ASP A 257 -13.26 -24.17 10.13
C ASP A 257 -12.21 -23.07 10.30
N ARG A 258 -12.58 -21.99 10.99
CA ARG A 258 -11.69 -20.84 11.19
C ARG A 258 -10.52 -21.14 12.14
N SER A 259 -10.57 -22.23 12.92
CA SER A 259 -9.47 -22.61 13.81
C SER A 259 -8.28 -23.24 13.07
N VAL A 260 -8.51 -23.76 11.86
CA VAL A 260 -7.47 -24.37 11.03
C VAL A 260 -6.76 -23.29 10.22
N VAL A 261 -5.52 -22.93 10.54
CA VAL A 261 -4.76 -21.92 9.80
C VAL A 261 -3.84 -22.52 8.72
N GLU A 262 -3.57 -23.81 8.81
CA GLU A 262 -2.73 -24.55 7.88
C GLU A 262 -3.13 -26.04 7.88
N LEU A 263 -2.96 -26.70 6.73
CA LEU A 263 -3.07 -28.15 6.57
C LEU A 263 -1.68 -28.75 6.67
N GLU A 264 -1.51 -29.71 7.57
CA GLU A 264 -0.29 -30.51 7.60
C GLU A 264 -0.24 -31.47 6.42
N ILE A 265 0.97 -31.70 5.90
CA ILE A 265 1.22 -32.78 4.96
C ILE A 265 1.09 -34.09 5.74
N SER A 266 0.02 -34.82 5.49
CA SER A 266 -0.14 -36.18 6.01
C SER A 266 0.89 -37.10 5.34
N ASP A 267 1.68 -37.83 6.14
CA ASP A 267 2.66 -38.83 5.69
C ASP A 267 2.04 -39.89 4.75
N LEU A 268 0.72 -40.13 4.84
CA LEU A 268 0.00 -41.07 3.97
C LEU A 268 -0.16 -40.56 2.53
N GLU A 269 -0.12 -39.24 2.30
CA GLU A 269 -0.23 -38.67 0.95
C GLU A 269 1.14 -38.64 0.25
N ALA A 270 2.24 -38.49 0.98
CA ALA A 270 3.60 -38.63 0.42
C ALA A 270 3.79 -40.03 -0.19
N VAL A 271 3.34 -41.06 0.53
CA VAL A 271 3.36 -42.46 0.06
C VAL A 271 2.45 -42.66 -1.17
N GLN A 272 1.29 -41.99 -1.22
CA GLN A 272 0.37 -42.13 -2.35
C GLN A 272 0.86 -41.40 -3.61
N VAL A 273 1.53 -40.24 -3.47
CA VAL A 273 2.15 -39.50 -4.57
C VAL A 273 3.35 -40.28 -5.13
N GLU A 274 4.20 -40.85 -4.26
CA GLU A 274 5.29 -41.75 -4.68
C GLU A 274 4.76 -43.03 -5.36
N ALA A 275 3.71 -43.64 -4.82
CA ALA A 275 3.07 -44.82 -5.41
C ALA A 275 2.43 -44.53 -6.78
N ASN A 276 1.93 -43.32 -7.00
CA ASN A 276 1.35 -42.91 -8.28
C ASN A 276 2.43 -42.50 -9.30
N ALA A 277 3.51 -41.86 -8.86
CA ALA A 277 4.68 -41.58 -9.70
C ALA A 277 5.39 -42.87 -10.15
N ALA A 278 5.46 -43.88 -9.27
CA ALA A 278 5.99 -45.20 -9.62
C ALA A 278 5.10 -46.02 -10.56
N LYS A 279 3.79 -45.76 -10.58
CA LYS A 279 2.82 -46.39 -11.50
C LYS A 279 2.74 -45.69 -12.85
N ALA A 280 3.12 -44.41 -12.92
CA ALA A 280 3.17 -43.62 -14.14
C ALA A 280 4.56 -43.65 -14.80
N GLY A 281 5.21 -44.83 -14.81
CA GLY A 281 6.57 -45.04 -15.33
C GLY A 281 6.84 -44.44 -16.73
N PRO A 282 8.13 -44.36 -17.12
CA PRO A 282 8.71 -43.40 -18.07
C PRO A 282 7.96 -43.21 -19.40
#